data_AF-A0A662ZD25-F1
#
_entry.id   AF-A0A662ZD25-F1
#
_cell.length_a   1.000
_cell.length_b   1.000
_cell.length_c   1.000
_cell.angle_alpha   90.00
_cell.angle_beta   90.00
_cell.angle_gamma   90.00
#
_symmetry.space_group_name_H-M   'P 1'
#
loop_
_entity.id
_entity.type
_entity.pdbx_description
1 polymer ?
#
loop_
_entity_poly.entity_id
_entity_poly.type
_entity_poly.pdbx_seq_one_letter_code
_entity_poly.pdbx_strand_id
1 'polypeptide(L)'
;MAAASGILITPQEKRNVKKASTFGTGQLIKAALDSGASCIIIGIGGSATNDGGAGMAQALGAQFYDSEGKILPKGGEALSKLHSIDLRNLDPRLNYTKILIASDVKNPLCGSHGCSVVYGPQKGATAKDVEILDKALENYAAIARRDVGIDIRNVPGAGAAGGLGAGLMLFANGKMEPGIELILNIIGFENIAKDADLVFTGEGFTDSQTANGKAPVGVAAIAKKYKIPVICLSGGISSDASALYNHGIDAVSGTPCAPISLNSCIENAATMLEDAAERLIRLVLIGTKLNRK
;
A
#
# COMPACT_ATOMS: atom_id res chain seq x y z
N MET A 1 3.98 6.15 4.44
CA MET A 1 4.47 7.22 3.54
C MET A 1 3.50 8.40 3.40
N ALA A 2 2.18 8.18 3.26
CA ALA A 2 1.22 9.24 2.95
C ALA A 2 1.18 10.40 3.97
N ALA A 3 1.50 10.14 5.24
CA ALA A 3 1.60 11.17 6.27
C ALA A 3 2.65 12.27 5.94
N ALA A 4 3.69 11.95 5.15
CA ALA A 4 4.72 12.90 4.76
C ALA A 4 4.75 13.22 3.26
N SER A 5 4.21 12.34 2.42
CA SER A 5 4.30 12.44 0.96
C SER A 5 2.98 12.07 0.24
N GLY A 6 1.85 12.29 0.92
CA GLY A 6 0.54 11.82 0.50
C GLY A 6 -0.30 12.82 -0.30
N ILE A 7 -1.25 12.28 -1.06
CA ILE A 7 -2.17 13.04 -1.91
C ILE A 7 -3.25 13.79 -1.11
N LEU A 8 -3.63 13.27 0.06
CA LEU A 8 -4.65 13.87 0.94
C LEU A 8 -4.13 15.11 1.67
N ILE A 9 -2.83 15.18 1.95
CA ILE A 9 -2.18 16.36 2.55
C ILE A 9 -1.73 17.39 1.50
N THR A 10 -1.96 17.12 0.21
CA THR A 10 -1.57 17.99 -0.90
C THR A 10 -2.82 18.55 -1.58
N PRO A 11 -3.18 19.83 -1.32
CA PRO A 11 -4.31 20.49 -1.98
C PRO A 11 -4.21 20.38 -3.50
N GLN A 12 -5.34 20.15 -4.17
CA GLN A 12 -5.38 19.88 -5.61
C GLN A 12 -4.68 20.96 -6.44
N GLU A 13 -4.89 22.23 -6.09
CA GLU A 13 -4.27 23.41 -6.73
C GLU A 13 -2.74 23.45 -6.60
N LYS A 14 -2.19 22.78 -5.59
CA LYS A 14 -0.75 22.73 -5.30
C LYS A 14 -0.09 21.45 -5.80
N ARG A 15 -0.85 20.53 -6.43
CA ARG A 15 -0.31 19.28 -6.94
C ARG A 15 0.59 19.54 -8.14
N ASN A 16 1.87 19.27 -7.96
CA ASN A 16 2.85 19.26 -9.04
C ASN A 16 3.66 17.97 -8.94
N VAL A 17 3.20 16.93 -9.62
CA VAL A 17 3.78 15.58 -9.55
C VAL A 17 5.26 15.55 -9.96
N LYS A 18 5.68 16.46 -10.84
CA LYS A 18 7.07 16.57 -11.32
C LYS A 18 8.05 17.04 -10.25
N LYS A 19 7.57 17.87 -9.32
CA LYS A 19 8.35 18.45 -8.22
C LYS A 19 8.09 17.78 -6.87
N ALA A 20 6.97 17.07 -6.73
CA ALA A 20 6.63 16.34 -5.52
C ALA A 20 7.73 15.33 -5.17
N SER A 21 8.10 15.25 -3.89
CA SER A 21 9.23 14.43 -3.44
C SER A 21 8.90 13.57 -2.24
N THR A 22 9.51 12.38 -2.20
CA THR A 22 9.44 11.41 -1.10
C THR A 22 10.39 11.74 0.05
N PHE A 23 11.06 12.90 0.04
CA PHE A 23 12.03 13.31 1.06
C PHE A 23 11.51 13.21 2.50
N GLY A 24 10.27 13.65 2.75
CA GLY A 24 9.65 13.53 4.07
C GLY A 24 9.46 12.08 4.53
N THR A 25 9.25 11.14 3.60
CA THR A 25 9.22 9.71 3.92
C THR A 25 10.59 9.22 4.39
N GLY A 26 11.68 9.66 3.74
CA GLY A 26 13.04 9.32 4.22
C GLY A 26 13.37 9.93 5.58
N GLN A 27 12.86 11.13 5.90
CA GLN A 27 12.97 11.70 7.24
C GLN A 27 12.26 10.84 8.31
N LEU A 28 11.07 10.31 8.00
CA LEU A 28 10.37 9.39 8.90
C LEU A 28 11.12 8.06 9.09
N ILE A 29 11.70 7.51 8.03
CA ILE A 29 12.56 6.32 8.11
C ILE A 29 13.76 6.61 9.02
N LYS A 30 14.43 7.75 8.81
CA LYS A 30 15.55 8.18 9.65
C LYS A 30 15.15 8.29 11.13
N ALA A 31 14.01 8.90 11.44
CA ALA A 31 13.50 8.98 12.81
C ALA A 31 13.25 7.60 13.44
N ALA A 32 12.76 6.63 12.66
CA ALA A 32 12.60 5.25 13.14
C ALA A 32 13.95 4.57 13.39
N LEU A 33 14.94 4.79 12.51
CA LEU A 33 16.32 4.30 12.72
C LEU A 33 16.97 4.94 13.94
N ASP A 34 16.74 6.24 14.18
CA ASP A 34 17.22 6.98 15.35
C ASP A 34 16.59 6.45 16.65
N SER A 35 15.38 5.89 16.56
CA SER A 35 14.71 5.21 17.67
C SER A 35 15.19 3.75 17.88
N GLY A 36 16.17 3.28 17.09
CA GLY A 36 16.73 1.94 17.22
C GLY A 36 15.85 0.83 16.64
N ALA A 37 14.93 1.15 15.72
CA ALA A 37 14.08 0.15 15.09
C ALA A 37 14.91 -0.88 14.30
N SER A 38 14.73 -2.17 14.59
CA SER A 38 15.32 -3.29 13.84
C SER A 38 14.45 -3.76 12.68
N CYS A 39 13.18 -3.38 12.66
CA CYS A 39 12.22 -3.67 11.61
C CYS A 39 11.34 -2.43 11.37
N ILE A 40 11.20 -2.00 10.12
CA ILE A 40 10.34 -0.89 9.72
C ILE A 40 9.37 -1.39 8.65
N ILE A 41 8.07 -1.29 8.94
CA ILE A 41 7.00 -1.59 7.99
C ILE A 41 6.50 -0.28 7.40
N ILE A 42 6.46 -0.22 6.07
CA ILE A 42 6.13 0.99 5.33
C ILE A 42 4.92 0.72 4.44
N GLY A 43 3.76 1.25 4.85
CA GLY A 43 2.61 1.39 3.95
C GLY A 43 2.86 2.51 2.93
N ILE A 44 2.80 2.16 1.64
CA ILE A 44 3.12 3.09 0.55
C ILE A 44 1.92 3.60 -0.26
N GLY A 45 0.69 3.21 0.09
CA GLY A 45 -0.53 3.73 -0.55
C GLY A 45 -0.71 5.25 -0.39
N GLY A 46 -1.47 5.86 -1.32
CA GLY A 46 -1.91 7.26 -1.21
C GLY A 46 -0.85 8.33 -1.52
N SER A 47 0.18 8.02 -2.30
CA SER A 47 1.27 8.94 -2.64
C SER A 47 0.85 10.13 -3.54
N ALA A 48 1.46 11.30 -3.32
CA ALA A 48 1.41 12.45 -4.25
C ALA A 48 2.61 12.52 -5.21
N THR A 49 3.58 11.63 -5.06
CA THR A 49 4.93 11.72 -5.65
C THR A 49 5.10 10.83 -6.88
N ASN A 50 6.09 11.15 -7.72
CA ASN A 50 6.55 10.30 -8.83
C ASN A 50 8.07 10.45 -9.04
N ASP A 51 8.84 10.39 -7.96
CA ASP A 51 10.27 10.66 -7.93
C ASP A 51 11.13 9.40 -7.77
N GLY A 52 10.61 8.19 -8.03
CA GLY A 52 11.40 6.96 -7.97
C GLY A 52 11.92 6.60 -6.57
N GLY A 53 11.42 7.27 -5.53
CA GLY A 53 11.99 7.18 -4.18
C GLY A 53 13.32 7.94 -4.01
N ALA A 54 13.75 8.73 -4.99
CA ALA A 54 15.01 9.47 -4.93
C ALA A 54 15.02 10.48 -3.78
N GLY A 55 13.92 11.18 -3.52
CA GLY A 55 13.81 12.08 -2.37
C GLY A 55 14.02 11.36 -1.03
N MET A 56 13.40 10.19 -0.87
CA MET A 56 13.56 9.35 0.31
C MET A 56 15.03 8.92 0.49
N ALA A 57 15.70 8.50 -0.58
CA ALA A 57 17.11 8.15 -0.56
C ALA A 57 18.01 9.35 -0.22
N GLN A 58 17.71 10.54 -0.77
CA GLN A 58 18.43 11.78 -0.45
C GLN A 58 18.33 12.14 1.03
N ALA A 59 17.17 11.97 1.66
CA ALA A 59 16.99 12.21 3.09
C ALA A 59 17.79 11.21 3.96
N LEU A 60 18.08 10.02 3.43
CA LEU A 60 18.88 8.98 4.05
C LEU A 60 20.36 9.05 3.68
N GLY A 61 20.79 10.06 2.89
CA GLY A 61 22.19 10.34 2.60
C GLY A 61 22.69 9.96 1.20
N ALA A 62 21.85 9.37 0.34
CA ALA A 62 22.22 9.18 -1.06
C ALA A 62 22.37 10.52 -1.80
N GLN A 63 23.30 10.59 -2.75
CA GLN A 63 23.50 11.76 -3.59
C GLN A 63 23.31 11.38 -5.06
N PHE A 64 22.67 12.28 -5.79
CA PHE A 64 22.30 12.09 -7.20
C PHE A 64 22.91 13.26 -7.97
N TYR A 65 23.70 12.97 -9.00
CA TYR A 65 24.42 14.00 -9.75
C TYR A 65 23.99 14.06 -11.21
N ASP A 66 24.02 15.25 -11.79
CA ASP A 66 23.95 15.44 -13.24
C ASP A 66 25.31 15.23 -13.91
N SER A 67 25.35 15.39 -15.25
CA SER A 67 26.56 15.24 -16.05
C SER A 67 27.63 16.29 -15.77
N GLU A 68 27.30 17.39 -15.09
CA GLU A 68 28.23 18.43 -14.66
C GLU A 68 28.77 18.19 -13.24
N GLY A 69 28.35 17.09 -12.59
CA GLY A 69 28.71 16.79 -11.21
C GLY A 69 27.95 17.62 -10.17
N LYS A 70 26.85 18.29 -10.55
CA LYS A 70 26.00 19.02 -9.60
C LYS A 70 24.94 18.11 -9.01
N ILE A 71 24.62 18.34 -7.74
CA ILE A 71 23.57 17.60 -7.04
C ILE A 71 22.21 17.94 -7.66
N LEU A 72 21.44 16.91 -8.00
CA LEU A 72 20.10 17.06 -8.52
C LEU A 72 19.14 17.62 -7.45
N PRO A 73 18.23 18.53 -7.85
CA PRO A 73 17.11 18.90 -7.00
C PRO A 73 16.15 17.72 -6.79
N LYS A 74 15.27 17.86 -5.80
CA LYS A 74 14.22 16.88 -5.50
C LYS A 74 13.14 16.87 -6.59
N GLY A 75 12.47 15.73 -6.74
CA GLY A 75 11.33 15.54 -7.65
C GLY A 75 11.65 14.69 -8.88
N GLY A 76 10.62 14.12 -9.49
CA GLY A 76 10.76 13.16 -10.59
C GLY A 76 11.33 13.75 -11.88
N GLU A 77 11.05 15.03 -12.17
CA GLU A 77 11.57 15.67 -13.40
C GLU A 77 13.10 15.79 -13.37
N ALA A 78 13.71 15.97 -12.19
CA ALA A 78 15.16 16.07 -12.05
C ALA A 78 15.88 14.79 -12.49
N LEU A 79 15.24 13.62 -12.37
CA LEU A 79 15.82 12.34 -12.76
C LEU A 79 16.09 12.21 -14.26
N SER A 80 15.48 13.06 -15.09
CA SER A 80 15.81 13.15 -16.53
C SER A 80 17.27 13.56 -16.79
N LYS A 81 17.88 14.27 -15.84
CA LYS A 81 19.28 14.72 -15.90
C LYS A 81 20.22 13.84 -15.08
N LEU A 82 19.72 12.76 -14.48
CA LEU A 82 20.54 11.90 -13.64
C LEU A 82 21.66 11.26 -14.45
N HIS A 83 22.88 11.45 -13.97
CA HIS A 83 24.09 10.90 -14.56
C HIS A 83 24.78 9.91 -13.64
N SER A 84 24.77 10.10 -12.32
CA SER A 84 25.35 9.14 -11.37
C SER A 84 24.68 9.15 -9.99
N ILE A 85 24.75 8.01 -9.30
CA ILE A 85 24.28 7.81 -7.93
C ILE A 85 25.46 7.49 -7.02
N ASP A 86 25.55 8.20 -5.89
CA ASP A 86 26.54 7.97 -4.84
C ASP A 86 25.86 7.57 -3.53
N LEU A 87 26.27 6.41 -3.00
CA LEU A 87 25.72 5.81 -1.78
C LEU A 87 26.69 5.84 -0.60
N ARG A 88 27.87 6.47 -0.73
CA ARG A 88 28.89 6.48 0.34
C ARG A 88 28.39 7.05 1.66
N ASN A 89 27.46 8.01 1.60
CA ASN A 89 26.86 8.67 2.76
C ASN A 89 25.48 8.12 3.13
N LEU A 90 25.02 7.06 2.46
CA LEU A 90 23.75 6.41 2.77
C LEU A 90 23.79 5.82 4.19
N ASP A 91 22.70 5.99 4.94
CA ASP A 91 22.61 5.58 6.34
C ASP A 91 22.94 4.09 6.52
N PRO A 92 24.07 3.74 7.17
CA PRO A 92 24.56 2.37 7.21
C PRO A 92 23.64 1.43 8.01
N ARG A 93 22.74 1.97 8.84
CA ARG A 93 21.78 1.17 9.62
C ARG A 93 20.76 0.45 8.73
N LEU A 94 20.55 0.93 7.51
CA LEU A 94 19.68 0.28 6.51
C LEU A 94 20.16 -1.14 6.15
N ASN A 95 21.46 -1.43 6.28
CA ASN A 95 22.00 -2.78 6.00
C ASN A 95 21.56 -3.83 7.03
N TYR A 96 21.19 -3.40 8.24
CA TYR A 96 20.84 -4.29 9.35
C TYR A 96 19.38 -4.16 9.78
N THR A 97 18.66 -3.19 9.22
CA THR A 97 17.25 -2.94 9.52
C THR A 97 16.39 -3.67 8.49
N LYS A 98 15.45 -4.50 8.96
CA LYS A 98 14.49 -5.17 8.07
C LYS A 98 13.46 -4.15 7.57
N ILE A 99 13.48 -3.85 6.28
CA ILE A 99 12.49 -2.95 5.66
C ILE A 99 11.43 -3.78 4.93
N LEU A 100 10.18 -3.66 5.37
CA LEU A 100 9.02 -4.35 4.78
C LEU A 100 8.09 -3.33 4.13
N ILE A 101 7.76 -3.54 2.87
CA ILE A 101 6.95 -2.65 2.06
C ILE A 101 5.56 -3.29 1.92
N ALA A 102 4.55 -2.68 2.55
CA ALA A 102 3.18 -3.17 2.48
C ALA A 102 2.49 -2.58 1.24
N SER A 103 2.37 -3.39 0.18
CA SER A 103 1.69 -2.99 -1.06
C SER A 103 1.34 -4.20 -1.93
N ASP A 104 0.13 -4.16 -2.51
CA ASP A 104 -0.36 -5.19 -3.43
C ASP A 104 -0.19 -4.79 -4.92
N VAL A 105 0.49 -3.67 -5.17
CA VAL A 105 0.75 -3.16 -6.52
C VAL A 105 1.85 -4.00 -7.18
N LYS A 106 1.56 -4.52 -8.37
CA LYS A 106 2.52 -5.30 -9.17
C LYS A 106 3.15 -4.52 -10.33
N ASN A 107 2.70 -3.30 -10.57
CA ASN A 107 3.17 -2.47 -11.68
C ASN A 107 4.70 -2.31 -11.66
N PRO A 108 5.36 -2.43 -12.83
CA PRO A 108 6.78 -2.13 -12.96
C PRO A 108 7.04 -0.64 -12.78
N LEU A 109 8.32 -0.25 -12.76
CA LEU A 109 8.68 1.16 -12.60
C LEU A 109 8.24 2.01 -13.81
N CYS A 110 8.52 1.52 -15.02
CA CYS A 110 8.38 2.28 -16.27
C CYS A 110 7.53 1.55 -17.33
N GLY A 111 7.17 2.25 -18.40
CA GLY A 111 6.53 1.71 -19.59
C GLY A 111 5.00 1.79 -19.56
N SER A 112 4.33 1.06 -20.45
CA SER A 112 2.87 1.15 -20.63
C SER A 112 2.06 0.80 -19.37
N HIS A 113 2.63 -0.01 -18.48
CA HIS A 113 2.05 -0.35 -17.18
C HIS A 113 2.83 0.26 -16.00
N GLY A 114 3.75 1.19 -16.28
CA GLY A 114 4.60 1.86 -15.32
C GLY A 114 3.86 2.88 -14.46
N CYS A 115 4.52 3.36 -13.40
CA CYS A 115 3.83 4.17 -12.40
C CYS A 115 3.41 5.56 -12.90
N SER A 116 4.21 6.17 -13.78
CA SER A 116 3.89 7.46 -14.39
C SER A 116 2.63 7.37 -15.25
N VAL A 117 2.49 6.31 -16.04
CA VAL A 117 1.36 6.09 -16.95
C VAL A 117 0.08 5.77 -16.17
N VAL A 118 0.17 4.81 -15.23
CA VAL A 118 -1.01 4.28 -14.54
C VAL A 118 -1.48 5.20 -13.41
N TYR A 119 -0.56 5.78 -12.64
CA TYR A 119 -0.89 6.52 -11.41
C TYR A 119 -0.53 8.01 -11.46
N GLY A 120 0.15 8.49 -12.51
CA GLY A 120 0.44 9.90 -12.70
C GLY A 120 -0.82 10.77 -12.84
N PRO A 121 -1.82 10.41 -13.68
CA PRO A 121 -2.99 11.25 -13.94
C PRO A 121 -3.78 11.61 -12.67
N GLN A 122 -4.02 10.64 -11.78
CA GLN A 122 -4.71 10.88 -10.50
C GLN A 122 -3.94 11.81 -9.55
N LYS A 123 -2.62 11.99 -9.75
CA LYS A 123 -1.74 12.90 -9.00
C LYS A 123 -1.62 14.28 -9.66
N GLY A 124 -2.33 14.52 -10.76
CA GLY A 124 -2.30 15.78 -11.51
C GLY A 124 -1.29 15.83 -12.66
N ALA A 125 -0.79 14.68 -13.15
CA ALA A 125 0.07 14.65 -14.35
C ALA A 125 -0.75 14.91 -15.62
N THR A 126 -0.31 15.83 -16.47
CA THR A 126 -0.78 15.90 -17.86
C THR A 126 -0.14 14.77 -18.69
N ALA A 127 -0.66 14.48 -19.89
CA ALA A 127 -0.05 13.50 -20.80
C ALA A 127 1.44 13.80 -21.08
N LYS A 128 1.79 15.08 -21.23
CA LYS A 128 3.19 15.52 -21.40
C LYS A 128 4.02 15.27 -20.14
N ASP A 129 3.46 15.49 -18.95
CA ASP A 129 4.17 15.19 -17.70
C ASP A 129 4.41 13.69 -17.54
N VAL A 130 3.44 12.86 -17.93
CA VAL A 130 3.59 11.40 -17.94
C VAL A 130 4.76 10.96 -18.82
N GLU A 131 4.87 11.47 -20.04
CA GLU A 131 6.00 11.16 -20.93
C GLU A 131 7.35 11.59 -20.36
N ILE A 132 7.42 12.78 -19.76
CA ILE A 132 8.64 13.30 -19.13
C ILE A 132 9.04 12.40 -17.96
N LEU A 133 8.08 12.07 -17.10
CA LEU A 133 8.32 11.28 -15.89
C LEU A 133 8.67 9.83 -16.20
N ASP A 134 8.01 9.20 -17.17
CA ASP A 134 8.33 7.83 -17.58
C ASP A 134 9.75 7.76 -18.17
N LYS A 135 10.15 8.70 -19.02
CA LYS A 135 11.53 8.80 -19.53
C LYS A 135 12.55 9.07 -18.42
N ALA A 136 12.21 9.92 -17.45
CA ALA A 136 13.06 10.21 -16.31
C ALA A 136 13.28 8.96 -15.43
N LEU A 137 12.22 8.17 -15.22
CA LEU A 137 12.32 6.89 -14.51
C LEU A 137 13.06 5.82 -15.30
N GLU A 138 12.95 5.82 -16.63
CA GLU A 138 13.73 4.93 -17.50
C GLU A 138 15.23 5.22 -17.39
N ASN A 139 15.62 6.50 -17.42
CA ASN A 139 17.00 6.92 -17.15
C ASN A 139 17.44 6.52 -15.75
N TYR A 140 16.60 6.77 -14.74
CA TYR A 140 16.87 6.38 -13.36
C TYR A 140 17.11 4.88 -13.20
N ALA A 141 16.30 4.03 -13.84
CA ALA A 141 16.49 2.58 -13.80
C ALA A 141 17.81 2.16 -14.46
N ALA A 142 18.18 2.78 -15.59
CA ALA A 142 19.45 2.50 -16.28
C ALA A 142 20.67 2.90 -15.43
N ILE A 143 20.64 4.07 -14.80
CA ILE A 143 21.71 4.52 -13.90
C ILE A 143 21.76 3.67 -12.63
N ALA A 144 20.62 3.30 -12.04
CA ALA A 144 20.58 2.40 -10.89
C ALA A 144 21.19 1.02 -11.22
N ARG A 145 20.91 0.48 -12.40
CA ARG A 145 21.55 -0.77 -12.85
C ARG A 145 23.06 -0.64 -12.96
N ARG A 146 23.57 0.51 -13.42
CA ARG A 146 25.01 0.77 -13.58
C ARG A 146 25.73 0.99 -12.24
N ASP A 147 25.17 1.84 -11.39
CA ASP A 147 25.86 2.34 -10.17
C ASP A 147 25.53 1.53 -8.92
N VAL A 148 24.31 1.01 -8.82
CA VAL A 148 23.84 0.20 -7.67
C VAL A 148 23.92 -1.29 -7.98
N GLY A 149 23.97 -1.67 -9.26
CA GLY A 149 24.05 -3.07 -9.70
C GLY A 149 22.71 -3.82 -9.71
N ILE A 150 21.59 -3.11 -9.55
CA ILE A 150 20.25 -3.70 -9.48
C ILE A 150 19.41 -3.23 -10.69
N ASP A 151 18.91 -4.19 -11.48
CA ASP A 151 17.94 -3.89 -12.54
C ASP A 151 16.53 -3.82 -11.97
N ILE A 152 16.11 -2.61 -11.58
CA ILE A 152 14.83 -2.37 -10.91
C ILE A 152 13.66 -2.19 -11.87
N ARG A 153 13.94 -1.98 -13.16
CA ARG A 153 12.97 -1.45 -14.15
C ARG A 153 11.67 -2.26 -14.18
N ASN A 154 11.82 -3.58 -14.24
CA ASN A 154 10.73 -4.53 -14.43
C ASN A 154 10.38 -5.31 -13.15
N VAL A 155 10.96 -4.96 -12.01
CA VAL A 155 10.70 -5.66 -10.76
C VAL A 155 9.23 -5.43 -10.37
N PRO A 156 8.45 -6.48 -10.10
CA PRO A 156 7.06 -6.34 -9.69
C PRO A 156 6.90 -5.44 -8.46
N GLY A 157 6.05 -4.43 -8.57
CA GLY A 157 5.80 -3.46 -7.50
C GLY A 157 6.83 -2.34 -7.39
N ALA A 158 7.86 -2.32 -8.23
CA ALA A 158 8.79 -1.20 -8.31
C ALA A 158 8.08 0.13 -8.60
N GLY A 159 6.99 0.10 -9.37
CA GLY A 159 6.17 1.28 -9.67
C GLY A 159 5.26 1.74 -8.52
N ALA A 160 5.17 0.99 -7.42
CA ALA A 160 4.30 1.34 -6.32
C ALA A 160 4.64 2.74 -5.78
N ALA A 161 3.60 3.54 -5.55
CA ALA A 161 3.71 4.89 -4.98
C ALA A 161 4.59 5.87 -5.78
N GLY A 162 4.54 5.79 -7.11
CA GLY A 162 5.32 6.66 -7.99
C GLY A 162 6.82 6.31 -8.01
N GLY A 163 7.12 5.02 -7.91
CA GLY A 163 8.47 4.50 -7.89
C GLY A 163 9.14 4.48 -6.51
N LEU A 164 8.43 4.84 -5.42
CA LEU A 164 8.98 4.68 -4.07
C LEU A 164 9.26 3.21 -3.75
N GLY A 165 8.47 2.27 -4.28
CA GLY A 165 8.77 0.83 -4.20
C GLY A 165 10.17 0.51 -4.72
N ALA A 166 10.51 1.01 -5.91
CA ALA A 166 11.85 0.90 -6.48
C ALA A 166 12.93 1.51 -5.57
N GLY A 167 12.72 2.73 -5.07
CA GLY A 167 13.69 3.38 -4.18
C GLY A 167 13.93 2.60 -2.89
N LEU A 168 12.89 2.04 -2.27
CA LEU A 168 13.02 1.21 -1.06
C LEU A 168 13.78 -0.09 -1.34
N MET A 169 13.53 -0.72 -2.50
CA MET A 169 14.28 -1.91 -2.92
C MET A 169 15.75 -1.60 -3.20
N LEU A 170 16.02 -0.49 -3.89
CA LEU A 170 17.37 -0.08 -4.32
C LEU A 170 18.26 0.37 -3.16
N PHE A 171 17.72 1.18 -2.25
CA PHE A 171 18.52 1.90 -1.26
C PHE A 171 18.30 1.45 0.17
N ALA A 172 17.27 0.66 0.43
CA ALA A 172 16.93 0.23 1.78
C ALA A 172 16.75 -1.30 1.88
N ASN A 173 17.13 -2.05 0.83
CA ASN A 173 16.94 -3.50 0.72
C ASN A 173 15.51 -3.94 1.08
N GLY A 174 14.52 -3.09 0.76
CA GLY A 174 13.13 -3.28 1.11
C GLY A 174 12.53 -4.48 0.39
N LYS A 175 11.76 -5.28 1.13
CA LYS A 175 11.02 -6.42 0.58
C LYS A 175 9.55 -6.08 0.49
N MET A 176 8.97 -6.26 -0.70
CA MET A 176 7.53 -6.16 -0.89
C MET A 176 6.84 -7.38 -0.28
N GLU A 177 5.82 -7.10 0.51
CA GLU A 177 4.96 -8.12 1.11
C GLU A 177 3.50 -7.72 0.86
N PRO A 178 2.59 -8.67 0.57
CA PRO A 178 1.17 -8.40 0.53
C PRO A 178 0.71 -7.74 1.82
N GLY A 179 -0.04 -6.64 1.70
CA GLY A 179 -0.30 -5.77 2.85
C GLY A 179 -1.03 -6.50 3.98
N ILE A 180 -2.05 -7.27 3.63
CA ILE A 180 -2.85 -8.02 4.60
C ILE A 180 -2.06 -9.15 5.25
N GLU A 181 -1.32 -9.94 4.47
CA GLU A 181 -0.55 -11.07 4.99
C GLU A 181 0.50 -10.59 6.00
N LEU A 182 1.18 -9.49 5.68
CA LEU A 182 2.13 -8.88 6.57
C LEU A 182 1.50 -8.50 7.91
N ILE A 183 0.35 -7.81 7.89
CA ILE A 183 -0.34 -7.39 9.12
C ILE A 183 -0.82 -8.59 9.93
N LEU A 184 -1.43 -9.59 9.29
CA LEU A 184 -1.92 -10.80 9.99
C LEU A 184 -0.78 -11.57 10.66
N ASN A 185 0.39 -11.63 10.01
CA ASN A 185 1.58 -12.25 10.58
C ASN A 185 2.10 -11.46 11.79
N ILE A 186 2.14 -10.13 11.71
CA ILE A 186 2.65 -9.28 12.80
C ILE A 186 1.78 -9.39 14.06
N ILE A 187 0.45 -9.38 13.89
CA ILE A 187 -0.47 -9.49 15.03
C ILE A 187 -0.64 -10.94 15.52
N GLY A 188 0.02 -11.91 14.87
CA GLY A 188 -0.09 -13.33 15.21
C GLY A 188 -1.50 -13.87 15.02
N PHE A 189 -2.24 -13.38 14.02
CA PHE A 189 -3.65 -13.68 13.84
C PHE A 189 -3.93 -15.18 13.75
N GLU A 190 -3.09 -15.94 13.03
CA GLU A 190 -3.24 -17.39 12.89
C GLU A 190 -3.26 -18.13 14.24
N ASN A 191 -2.45 -17.69 15.20
CA ASN A 191 -2.41 -18.28 16.53
C ASN A 191 -3.67 -17.98 17.35
N ILE A 192 -4.34 -16.86 17.08
CA ILE A 192 -5.60 -16.48 17.72
C ILE A 192 -6.76 -17.22 17.03
N ALA A 193 -6.73 -17.26 15.70
CA ALA A 193 -7.82 -17.79 14.88
C ALA A 193 -8.00 -19.30 15.08
N LYS A 194 -6.92 -20.08 15.22
CA LYS A 194 -7.00 -21.56 15.29
C LYS A 194 -7.91 -22.11 16.39
N ASP A 195 -8.11 -21.35 17.47
CA ASP A 195 -8.91 -21.75 18.64
C ASP A 195 -10.32 -21.14 18.62
N ALA A 196 -10.70 -20.42 17.55
CA ALA A 196 -11.99 -19.76 17.43
C ALA A 196 -13.07 -20.70 16.83
N ASP A 197 -14.30 -20.60 17.33
CA ASP A 197 -15.46 -21.28 16.74
C ASP A 197 -16.04 -20.53 15.53
N LEU A 198 -15.81 -19.21 15.46
CA LEU A 198 -16.35 -18.31 14.46
C LEU A 198 -15.47 -17.07 14.35
N VAL A 199 -15.18 -16.63 13.12
CA VAL A 199 -14.41 -15.41 12.84
C VAL A 199 -15.29 -14.34 12.22
N PHE A 200 -15.24 -13.14 12.80
CA PHE A 200 -15.79 -11.93 12.19
C PHE A 200 -14.69 -11.11 11.53
N THR A 201 -14.97 -10.60 10.35
CA THR A 201 -14.17 -9.60 9.65
C THR A 201 -15.07 -8.53 9.05
N GLY A 202 -14.49 -7.50 8.44
CA GLY A 202 -15.27 -6.41 7.87
C GLY A 202 -14.43 -5.37 7.16
N GLU A 203 -15.11 -4.51 6.42
CA GLU A 203 -14.56 -3.32 5.77
C GLU A 203 -15.66 -2.28 5.53
N GLY A 204 -15.31 -1.10 5.02
CA GLY A 204 -16.28 -0.03 4.79
C GLY A 204 -17.24 -0.31 3.63
N PHE A 205 -16.74 -0.97 2.58
CA PHE A 205 -17.53 -1.31 1.40
C PHE A 205 -16.96 -2.57 0.75
N THR A 206 -17.80 -3.60 0.61
CA THR A 206 -17.42 -4.88 0.03
C THR A 206 -17.89 -5.00 -1.41
N ASP A 207 -16.93 -5.23 -2.30
CA ASP A 207 -17.10 -5.42 -3.74
C ASP A 207 -16.26 -6.59 -4.25
N SER A 208 -16.34 -6.91 -5.54
CA SER A 208 -15.48 -7.94 -6.14
C SER A 208 -13.98 -7.65 -6.00
N GLN A 209 -13.55 -6.40 -5.78
CA GLN A 209 -12.13 -6.09 -5.59
C GLN A 209 -11.61 -6.57 -4.23
N THR A 210 -12.49 -6.77 -3.25
CA THR A 210 -12.12 -7.37 -1.97
C THR A 210 -11.57 -8.80 -2.15
N ALA A 211 -12.01 -9.51 -3.19
CA ALA A 211 -11.44 -10.80 -3.60
C ALA A 211 -9.94 -10.73 -3.94
N ASN A 212 -9.43 -9.56 -4.33
CA ASN A 212 -8.05 -9.35 -4.76
C ASN A 212 -7.08 -9.10 -3.58
N GLY A 213 -7.30 -9.76 -2.45
CA GLY A 213 -6.36 -9.75 -1.32
C GLY A 213 -6.55 -8.60 -0.32
N LYS A 214 -7.77 -8.06 -0.19
CA LYS A 214 -8.08 -7.14 0.92
C LYS A 214 -8.23 -7.87 2.25
N ALA A 215 -8.41 -7.11 3.33
CA ALA A 215 -8.46 -7.61 4.70
C ALA A 215 -9.44 -8.78 4.93
N PRO A 216 -10.71 -8.72 4.47
CA PRO A 216 -11.65 -9.82 4.70
C PRO A 216 -11.17 -11.17 4.14
N VAL A 217 -10.60 -11.18 2.94
CA VAL A 217 -10.15 -12.42 2.29
C VAL A 217 -8.87 -12.95 2.91
N GLY A 218 -7.95 -12.09 3.35
CA GLY A 218 -6.77 -12.54 4.10
C GLY A 218 -7.13 -13.21 5.42
N VAL A 219 -8.08 -12.61 6.16
CA VAL A 219 -8.64 -13.20 7.40
C VAL A 219 -9.30 -14.55 7.10
N ALA A 220 -10.12 -14.60 6.04
CA ALA A 220 -10.81 -15.81 5.64
C ALA A 220 -9.85 -16.94 5.25
N ALA A 221 -8.81 -16.63 4.48
CA ALA A 221 -7.82 -17.60 4.04
C ALA A 221 -7.14 -18.30 5.24
N ILE A 222 -6.80 -17.56 6.29
CA ILE A 222 -6.21 -18.13 7.52
C ILE A 222 -7.25 -18.98 8.27
N ALA A 223 -8.46 -18.45 8.51
CA ALA A 223 -9.51 -19.17 9.23
C ALA A 223 -9.88 -20.50 8.54
N LYS A 224 -9.88 -20.53 7.20
CA LYS A 224 -10.19 -21.73 6.42
C LYS A 224 -9.15 -22.85 6.50
N LYS A 225 -7.89 -22.54 6.82
CA LYS A 225 -6.89 -23.60 7.15
C LYS A 225 -7.36 -24.46 8.31
N TYR A 226 -8.13 -23.90 9.24
CA TYR A 226 -8.66 -24.55 10.42
C TYR A 226 -10.15 -24.91 10.31
N LYS A 227 -10.74 -24.75 9.11
CA LYS A 227 -12.16 -25.01 8.82
C LYS A 227 -13.13 -24.18 9.67
N ILE A 228 -12.71 -22.98 10.07
CA ILE A 228 -13.53 -22.10 10.90
C ILE A 228 -14.46 -21.27 10.00
N PRO A 229 -15.74 -21.12 10.34
CA PRO A 229 -16.65 -20.26 9.60
C PRO A 229 -16.27 -18.78 9.74
N VAL A 230 -16.49 -18.01 8.68
CA VAL A 230 -16.08 -16.62 8.55
C VAL A 230 -17.24 -15.78 8.06
N ILE A 231 -17.52 -14.70 8.79
CA ILE A 231 -18.58 -13.76 8.45
C ILE A 231 -17.98 -12.38 8.20
N CYS A 232 -18.27 -11.81 7.04
CA CYS A 232 -17.92 -10.43 6.70
C CYS A 232 -19.08 -9.49 7.01
N LEU A 233 -18.87 -8.57 7.96
CA LEU A 233 -19.81 -7.51 8.28
C LEU A 233 -19.29 -6.18 7.70
N SER A 234 -20.00 -5.64 6.70
CA SER A 234 -19.52 -4.55 5.87
C SER A 234 -20.42 -3.31 5.92
N GLY A 235 -19.82 -2.12 5.86
CA GLY A 235 -20.58 -0.85 5.84
C GLY A 235 -21.51 -0.70 4.63
N GLY A 236 -21.16 -1.36 3.53
CA GLY A 236 -22.00 -1.48 2.33
C GLY A 236 -21.56 -2.67 1.49
N ILE A 237 -22.47 -3.19 0.68
CA ILE A 237 -22.22 -4.38 -0.14
C ILE A 237 -22.64 -4.08 -1.57
N SER A 238 -21.76 -4.35 -2.52
CA SER A 238 -22.05 -4.31 -3.94
C SER A 238 -22.73 -5.59 -4.43
N SER A 239 -23.45 -5.51 -5.55
CA SER A 239 -24.15 -6.65 -6.15
C SER A 239 -23.21 -7.81 -6.55
N ASP A 240 -21.93 -7.54 -6.72
CA ASP A 240 -20.88 -8.51 -7.08
C ASP A 240 -20.12 -9.11 -5.87
N ALA A 241 -20.51 -8.78 -4.63
CA ALA A 241 -19.84 -9.27 -3.43
C ALA A 241 -19.98 -10.78 -3.20
N SER A 242 -20.89 -11.45 -3.91
CA SER A 242 -21.02 -12.92 -3.87
C SER A 242 -19.75 -13.64 -4.33
N ALA A 243 -18.86 -12.96 -5.07
CA ALA A 243 -17.55 -13.49 -5.42
C ALA A 243 -16.73 -13.92 -4.19
N LEU A 244 -16.91 -13.27 -3.03
CA LEU A 244 -16.15 -13.56 -1.81
C LEU A 244 -16.43 -14.95 -1.24
N TYR A 245 -17.56 -15.58 -1.57
CA TYR A 245 -17.86 -16.94 -1.12
C TYR A 245 -16.83 -17.94 -1.65
N ASN A 246 -16.28 -17.70 -2.85
CA ASN A 246 -15.20 -18.52 -3.40
C ASN A 246 -13.84 -18.28 -2.73
N HIS A 247 -13.75 -17.25 -1.89
CA HIS A 247 -12.53 -16.84 -1.17
C HIS A 247 -12.59 -17.11 0.33
N GLY A 248 -13.50 -17.99 0.77
CA GLY A 248 -13.56 -18.48 2.14
C GLY A 248 -14.41 -17.64 3.09
N ILE A 249 -15.15 -16.65 2.60
CA ILE A 249 -16.21 -16.02 3.39
C ILE A 249 -17.46 -16.90 3.32
N ASP A 250 -18.11 -17.21 4.44
CA ASP A 250 -19.33 -18.04 4.45
C ASP A 250 -20.61 -17.20 4.45
N ALA A 251 -20.55 -15.98 4.96
CA ALA A 251 -21.66 -15.03 4.93
C ALA A 251 -21.16 -13.59 4.83
N VAL A 252 -21.90 -12.76 4.10
CA VAL A 252 -21.67 -11.32 4.01
C VAL A 252 -22.94 -10.61 4.47
N SER A 253 -22.82 -9.60 5.33
CA SER A 253 -23.95 -8.81 5.81
C SER A 253 -23.62 -7.32 5.87
N GLY A 254 -24.60 -6.49 5.50
CA GLY A 254 -24.46 -5.03 5.46
C GLY A 254 -24.87 -4.42 6.79
N THR A 255 -24.20 -3.35 7.22
CA THR A 255 -24.62 -2.64 8.44
C THR A 255 -25.95 -1.89 8.28
N PRO A 256 -26.27 -1.23 7.15
CA PRO A 256 -27.54 -0.53 7.00
C PRO A 256 -28.72 -1.50 6.86
N CYS A 257 -29.81 -1.21 7.58
CA CYS A 257 -31.06 -1.97 7.51
C CYS A 257 -32.19 -1.25 6.75
N ALA A 258 -31.93 -0.05 6.22
CA ALA A 258 -32.86 0.78 5.47
C ALA A 258 -32.11 1.66 4.45
N PRO A 259 -32.79 2.25 3.47
CA PRO A 259 -32.22 3.30 2.62
C PRO A 259 -31.84 4.52 3.48
N ILE A 260 -30.54 4.77 3.61
CA ILE A 260 -29.97 5.84 4.43
C ILE A 260 -28.90 6.56 3.60
N SER A 261 -28.69 7.86 3.84
CA SER A 261 -27.64 8.61 3.14
C SER A 261 -26.25 8.15 3.59
N LEU A 262 -25.25 8.24 2.70
CA LEU A 262 -23.88 7.86 3.01
C LEU A 262 -23.31 8.60 4.23
N ASN A 263 -23.58 9.91 4.34
CA ASN A 263 -23.13 10.71 5.48
C ASN A 263 -23.72 10.19 6.79
N SER A 264 -25.02 9.89 6.82
CA SER A 264 -25.68 9.34 8.00
C SER A 264 -25.14 7.94 8.35
N CYS A 265 -24.82 7.10 7.36
CA CYS A 265 -24.15 5.83 7.60
C CYS A 265 -22.77 6.01 8.25
N ILE A 266 -21.98 7.00 7.82
CA ILE A 266 -20.66 7.28 8.39
C ILE A 266 -20.78 7.84 9.82
N GLU A 267 -21.70 8.78 10.03
CA GLU A 267 -21.95 9.41 11.35
C GLU A 267 -22.44 8.39 12.39
N ASN A 268 -23.25 7.42 11.97
CA ASN A 268 -23.87 6.41 12.86
C ASN A 268 -23.20 5.03 12.76
N ALA A 269 -22.01 4.93 12.18
CA ALA A 269 -21.38 3.66 11.82
C ALA A 269 -21.23 2.70 13.02
N ALA A 270 -20.91 3.21 14.21
CA ALA A 270 -20.75 2.40 15.41
C ALA A 270 -22.06 1.72 15.84
N THR A 271 -23.14 2.49 15.98
CA THR A 271 -24.47 1.95 16.34
C THR A 271 -24.98 0.98 15.28
N MET A 272 -24.82 1.34 14.00
CA MET A 272 -25.26 0.48 12.91
C MET A 272 -24.48 -0.85 12.86
N LEU A 273 -23.19 -0.83 13.20
CA LEU A 273 -22.37 -2.05 13.28
C LEU A 273 -22.83 -2.95 14.43
N GLU A 274 -23.13 -2.38 15.60
CA GLU A 274 -23.65 -3.10 16.77
C GLU A 274 -25.00 -3.76 16.44
N ASP A 275 -25.96 -2.98 15.92
CA ASP A 275 -27.28 -3.49 15.54
C ASP A 275 -27.17 -4.61 14.49
N ALA A 276 -26.26 -4.46 13.53
CA ALA A 276 -26.06 -5.45 12.48
C ALA A 276 -25.41 -6.74 13.02
N ALA A 277 -24.43 -6.62 13.92
CA ALA A 277 -23.83 -7.75 14.60
C ALA A 277 -24.88 -8.51 15.45
N GLU A 278 -25.75 -7.78 16.17
CA GLU A 278 -26.83 -8.41 16.94
C GLU A 278 -27.79 -9.19 16.04
N ARG A 279 -28.29 -8.56 14.97
CA ARG A 279 -29.18 -9.22 13.99
C ARG A 279 -28.55 -10.50 13.44
N LEU A 280 -27.27 -10.42 13.09
CA LEU A 280 -26.52 -11.52 12.52
C LEU A 280 -26.32 -12.66 13.52
N ILE A 281 -25.91 -12.37 14.76
CA ILE A 281 -25.75 -13.40 15.80
C ILE A 281 -27.08 -14.06 16.14
N ARG A 282 -28.20 -13.31 16.15
CA ARG A 282 -29.54 -13.91 16.33
C ARG A 282 -29.84 -14.96 15.25
N LEU A 283 -29.46 -14.73 14.00
CA LEU A 283 -29.60 -15.72 12.92
C LEU A 283 -28.71 -16.95 13.15
N VAL A 284 -27.46 -16.75 13.57
CA VAL A 284 -26.54 -17.85 13.94
C VAL A 284 -27.13 -18.69 15.07
N LEU A 285 -27.66 -18.06 16.12
CA LEU A 285 -28.29 -18.73 17.26
C LEU A 285 -29.56 -19.51 16.89
N ILE A 286 -30.29 -19.08 15.85
CA ILE A 286 -31.39 -19.89 15.29
C ILE A 286 -30.80 -21.13 14.60
N GLY A 287 -29.76 -20.96 13.78
CA GLY A 287 -29.08 -22.06 13.09
C GLY A 287 -28.57 -23.16 14.03
N THR A 288 -27.99 -22.80 15.18
CA THR A 288 -27.51 -23.78 16.17
C THR A 288 -28.62 -24.62 16.80
N LYS A 289 -29.86 -24.13 16.81
CA LYS A 289 -31.04 -24.87 17.32
C LYS A 289 -31.63 -25.84 16.29
N LEU A 290 -31.43 -25.59 14.99
CA LEU A 290 -31.97 -26.44 13.93
C LEU A 290 -31.34 -27.84 13.91
N ASN A 291 -30.07 -27.96 14.31
CA ASN A 291 -29.33 -29.23 14.33
C ASN A 291 -29.44 -30.03 15.65
N ARG A 292 -30.25 -29.57 16.62
CA ARG A 292 -30.44 -30.25 17.92
C ARG A 292 -31.66 -31.18 17.95
N LYS A 293 -32.04 -31.78 16.82
CA LYS A 293 -33.08 -32.82 16.76
C LYS A 293 -32.48 -34.22 16.83
#